data_AF-A0A848T961-F1
#
_entry.id   AF-A0A848T961-F1
#
_cell.length_a   1.000
_cell.length_b   1.000
_cell.length_c   1.000
_cell.angle_alpha   90.00
_cell.angle_beta   90.00
_cell.angle_gamma   90.00
#
_symmetry.space_group_name_H-M   'P 1'
#
loop_
_entity.id
_entity.type
_entity.pdbx_description
1 polymer ?
#
loop_
_entity_poly.entity_id
_entity_poly.type
_entity_poly.pdbx_seq_one_letter_code
_entity_poly.pdbx_strand_id
1 'polypeptide(L)'
;ISGWFNSLIPGIWLMAAYTVTALFVSPRVGRWLLVPFVPVAIQAYTPYPFLMLAVCLMREDRDRSFAELVRLVLTFIAAFALGLFVIFTIYYMVHGVFGVALAEWRDPNPASDLGGYIRNLPKLAESLHWTYLMTGFGQPDLALFIAAAFVASLAIIWRADRLEVLSILLGITSGLSLLSLHAVQEGILFPFRSTYFLWFLICIALFRAAWLLRTSTRQRSSAAFAGLVIVALLIGSMVRIHHQTLSAWQVETRRIAAQIPQTTGIVYIYGSYLALNGTGQSRAQMPRDFSFRLEHLRGFQTRMCSQAPEDCADITPPFDVAASTATRRIETVGDTTFILLPGFEDDS
;
A
#
# COMPACT_ATOMS: atom_id res chain seq x y z
N ILE A 1 15.29 6.38 -2.86
CA ILE A 1 14.15 6.31 -1.92
C ILE A 1 13.83 7.74 -1.52
N SER A 2 12.58 8.22 -1.64
CA SER A 2 12.22 9.54 -1.11
C SER A 2 12.67 9.64 0.34
N GLY A 3 13.32 10.72 0.77
CA GLY A 3 13.87 10.89 2.13
C GLY A 3 12.84 10.73 3.25
N TRP A 4 11.56 10.69 2.91
CA TRP A 4 10.46 10.34 3.82
C TRP A 4 10.24 8.82 3.88
N PHE A 5 10.79 8.17 4.90
CA PHE A 5 10.36 6.84 5.31
C PHE A 5 9.12 6.99 6.19
N ASN A 6 8.04 6.26 5.88
CA ASN A 6 6.97 6.04 6.85
C ASN A 6 7.61 5.62 8.18
N SER A 7 7.40 6.44 9.19
CA SER A 7 8.14 6.44 10.45
C SER A 7 8.08 5.09 11.17
N LEU A 8 9.05 4.81 12.03
CA LEU A 8 9.09 3.66 12.97
C LEU A 8 7.93 3.66 13.99
N ILE A 9 6.94 4.54 13.83
CA ILE A 9 5.80 4.64 14.71
C ILE A 9 4.95 3.37 14.51
N PRO A 10 4.64 2.65 15.59
CA PRO A 10 3.80 1.46 15.56
C PRO A 10 2.35 1.82 15.19
N GLY A 11 2.07 2.10 13.91
CA GLY A 11 0.82 2.75 13.51
C GLY A 11 -0.43 1.89 13.69
N ILE A 12 -0.31 0.56 13.66
CA ILE A 12 -1.41 -0.36 14.06
C ILE A 12 -1.80 -0.13 15.53
N TRP A 13 -0.82 0.08 16.41
CA TRP A 13 -1.07 0.32 17.83
C TRP A 13 -1.70 1.69 18.05
N LEU A 14 -1.31 2.70 17.28
CA LEU A 14 -1.96 4.01 17.28
C LEU A 14 -3.44 3.91 16.83
N MET A 15 -3.70 3.16 15.77
CA MET A 15 -5.05 2.88 15.28
C MET A 15 -5.90 2.15 16.32
N ALA A 16 -5.32 1.13 16.98
CA ALA A 16 -5.98 0.41 18.05
C ALA A 16 -6.29 1.33 19.24
N ALA A 17 -5.32 2.13 19.69
CA ALA A 17 -5.48 3.08 20.78
C ALA A 17 -6.60 4.08 20.48
N TYR A 18 -6.62 4.65 19.27
CA TYR A 18 -7.69 5.56 18.84
C TYR A 18 -9.06 4.87 18.86
N THR A 19 -9.14 3.68 18.27
CA THR A 19 -10.41 2.93 18.14
C THR A 19 -10.95 2.53 19.50
N VAL A 20 -10.11 1.99 20.38
CA VAL A 20 -10.49 1.62 21.75
C VAL A 20 -10.91 2.85 22.54
N THR A 21 -10.15 3.95 22.47
CA THR A 21 -10.51 5.20 23.15
C THR A 21 -11.86 5.72 22.65
N ALA A 22 -12.11 5.64 21.34
CA ALA A 22 -13.37 6.04 20.74
C ALA A 22 -14.57 5.27 21.31
N LEU A 23 -14.41 4.04 21.81
CA LEU A 23 -15.49 3.28 22.45
C LEU A 23 -15.91 3.86 23.82
N PHE A 24 -15.02 4.57 24.50
CA PHE A 24 -15.25 5.05 25.88
C PHE A 24 -15.52 6.56 25.98
N VAL A 25 -15.30 7.31 24.91
CA VAL A 25 -15.51 8.76 24.89
C VAL A 25 -16.74 9.13 24.08
N SER A 26 -17.31 10.31 24.32
CA SER A 26 -18.44 10.82 23.52
C SER A 26 -18.03 11.08 22.05
N PRO A 27 -18.98 11.09 21.09
CA PRO A 27 -18.68 11.37 19.68
C PRO A 27 -17.99 12.72 19.47
N ARG A 28 -18.33 13.70 20.30
CA ARG A 28 -17.74 15.04 20.26
C ARG A 28 -16.27 15.01 20.66
N VAL A 29 -15.92 14.27 21.71
CA VAL A 29 -14.52 14.07 22.13
C VAL A 29 -13.78 13.24 21.10
N GLY A 30 -14.39 12.16 20.60
CA GLY A 30 -13.82 11.33 19.54
C GLY A 30 -13.42 12.14 18.29
N ARG A 31 -14.28 13.05 17.84
CA ARG A 31 -13.94 13.97 16.74
C ARG A 31 -12.72 14.84 17.04
N TRP A 32 -12.63 15.39 18.25
CA TRP A 32 -11.49 16.23 18.63
C TRP A 32 -10.20 15.43 18.81
N LEU A 33 -10.28 14.15 19.16
CA LEU A 33 -9.12 13.25 19.17
C LEU A 33 -8.48 13.06 17.79
N LEU A 34 -9.21 13.33 16.69
CA LEU A 34 -8.58 13.35 15.35
C LEU A 34 -7.45 14.37 15.27
N VAL A 35 -7.54 15.52 15.97
CA VAL A 35 -6.55 16.60 15.89
C VAL A 35 -5.15 16.15 16.31
N PRO A 36 -4.95 15.46 17.45
CA PRO A 36 -3.64 14.91 17.81
C PRO A 36 -3.33 13.57 17.12
N PHE A 37 -4.31 12.71 16.86
CA PHE A 37 -4.02 11.37 16.32
C PHE A 37 -3.73 11.36 14.83
N VAL A 38 -4.42 12.17 14.02
CA VAL A 38 -4.22 12.20 12.57
C VAL A 38 -2.80 12.62 12.17
N PRO A 39 -2.20 13.69 12.75
CA PRO A 39 -0.80 14.05 12.48
C PRO A 39 0.20 12.94 12.78
N VAL A 40 -0.03 12.12 13.81
CA VAL A 40 0.84 10.99 14.13
C VAL A 40 0.56 9.81 13.17
N ALA A 41 -0.71 9.56 12.86
CA ALA A 41 -1.14 8.46 12.01
C ALA A 41 -0.65 8.59 10.57
N ILE A 42 -0.69 9.80 9.99
CA ILE A 42 -0.22 10.04 8.62
C ILE A 42 1.29 9.81 8.48
N GLN A 43 2.06 10.05 9.54
CA GLN A 43 3.50 9.77 9.57
C GLN A 43 3.80 8.27 9.65
N ALA A 44 2.92 7.48 10.27
CA ALA A 44 3.05 6.03 10.33
C ALA A 44 2.62 5.38 9.01
N TYR A 45 1.44 5.73 8.50
CA TYR A 45 0.97 5.27 7.21
C TYR A 45 -0.17 6.14 6.66
N THR A 46 -0.06 6.55 5.40
CA THR A 46 -1.01 7.46 4.72
C THR A 46 -2.50 7.06 4.82
N PRO A 47 -2.88 5.76 4.79
CA PRO A 47 -4.29 5.34 4.92
C PRO A 47 -4.88 5.45 6.34
N TYR A 48 -4.06 5.52 7.38
CA TYR A 48 -4.54 5.45 8.78
C TYR A 48 -5.46 6.60 9.21
N PRO A 49 -5.19 7.87 8.85
CA PRO A 49 -6.15 8.96 9.09
C PRO A 49 -7.56 8.66 8.59
N PHE A 50 -7.69 8.08 7.39
CA PHE A 50 -8.99 7.77 6.80
C PHE A 50 -9.72 6.66 7.56
N LEU A 51 -8.99 5.72 8.14
CA LEU A 51 -9.58 4.72 9.04
C LEU A 51 -10.12 5.36 10.32
N MET A 52 -9.40 6.32 10.91
CA MET A 52 -9.88 7.04 12.09
C MET A 52 -11.13 7.86 11.78
N LEU A 53 -11.19 8.48 10.61
CA LEU A 53 -12.40 9.14 10.10
C LEU A 53 -13.55 8.12 9.95
N ALA A 54 -13.28 6.94 9.37
CA ALA A 54 -14.27 5.88 9.22
C ALA A 54 -14.83 5.42 10.58
N VAL A 55 -13.99 5.28 11.61
CA VAL A 55 -14.44 4.99 12.98
C VAL A 55 -15.42 6.05 13.46
N CYS A 56 -15.12 7.35 13.30
CA CYS A 56 -16.05 8.43 13.67
C CYS A 56 -17.37 8.39 12.89
N LEU A 57 -17.32 8.07 11.59
CA LEU A 57 -18.51 8.01 10.73
C LEU A 57 -19.43 6.83 11.08
N MET A 58 -18.87 5.73 11.57
CA MET A 58 -19.59 4.48 11.86
C MET A 58 -20.13 4.37 13.29
N ARG A 59 -19.87 5.36 14.14
CA ARG A 59 -20.40 5.39 15.50
C ARG A 59 -21.93 5.42 15.53
N GLU A 60 -22.55 4.46 16.23
CA GLU A 60 -24.00 4.39 16.37
C GLU A 60 -24.56 5.51 17.24
N ASP A 61 -23.81 5.94 18.25
CA ASP A 61 -24.19 6.96 19.23
C ASP A 61 -24.00 8.40 18.74
N ARG A 62 -23.63 8.61 17.47
CA ARG A 62 -23.47 9.97 16.92
C ARG A 62 -24.83 10.58 16.57
N ASP A 63 -24.91 11.89 16.72
CA ASP A 63 -25.97 12.69 16.11
C ASP A 63 -25.85 12.61 14.58
N ARG A 64 -26.80 11.91 13.96
CA ARG A 64 -26.89 11.76 12.50
C ARG A 64 -27.51 13.02 11.88
N SER A 65 -26.86 14.17 12.06
CA SER A 65 -27.23 15.42 11.40
C SER A 65 -26.21 15.82 10.33
N PHE A 66 -26.67 16.47 9.26
CA PHE A 66 -25.79 16.98 8.22
C PHE A 66 -24.76 17.97 8.78
N ALA A 67 -25.17 18.82 9.74
CA ALA A 67 -24.29 19.78 10.40
C ALA A 67 -23.17 19.10 11.20
N GLU A 68 -23.45 17.97 11.87
CA GLU A 68 -22.41 17.18 12.55
C GLU A 68 -21.46 16.49 11.57
N LEU A 69 -21.99 16.01 10.44
CA LEU A 69 -21.17 15.43 9.37
C LEU A 69 -20.19 16.46 8.78
N VAL A 70 -20.67 17.66 8.46
CA VAL A 70 -19.83 18.76 7.97
C VAL A 70 -18.75 19.10 9.00
N ARG A 71 -19.11 19.24 10.29
CA ARG A 71 -18.15 19.52 11.36
C ARG A 71 -17.08 18.42 11.51
N LEU A 72 -17.47 17.15 11.38
CA LEU A 72 -16.52 16.03 11.39
C LEU A 72 -15.54 16.10 10.23
N VAL A 73 -16.04 16.30 9.01
CA VAL A 73 -15.19 16.39 7.81
C VAL A 73 -14.23 17.59 7.89
N LEU A 74 -14.71 18.76 8.30
CA LEU A 74 -13.86 19.95 8.48
C LEU A 74 -12.78 19.73 9.54
N THR A 75 -13.13 19.08 10.66
CA THR A 75 -12.15 18.75 11.71
C THR A 75 -11.08 17.79 11.17
N PHE A 76 -11.49 16.78 10.41
CA PHE A 76 -10.57 15.84 9.78
C PHE A 76 -9.64 16.53 8.77
N ILE A 77 -10.17 17.37 7.89
CA ILE A 77 -9.39 18.13 6.91
C ILE A 77 -8.35 19.00 7.62
N ALA A 78 -8.75 19.73 8.66
CA ALA A 78 -7.84 20.56 9.46
C ALA A 78 -6.75 19.72 10.13
N ALA A 79 -7.10 18.58 10.73
CA ALA A 79 -6.15 17.67 11.37
C ALA A 79 -5.19 17.03 10.35
N PHE A 80 -5.66 16.69 9.16
CA PHE A 80 -4.85 16.14 8.07
C PHE A 80 -3.88 17.19 7.52
N ALA A 81 -4.34 18.43 7.31
CA ALA A 81 -3.51 19.55 6.90
C ALA A 81 -2.43 19.86 7.95
N LEU A 82 -2.78 19.82 9.25
CA LEU A 82 -1.81 19.92 10.35
C LEU A 82 -0.76 18.80 10.27
N GLY A 83 -1.18 17.57 10.00
CA GLY A 83 -0.27 16.44 9.79
C GLY A 83 0.72 16.67 8.64
N LEU A 84 0.23 17.11 7.47
CA LEU A 84 1.09 17.46 6.34
C LEU A 84 2.04 18.62 6.66
N PHE A 85 1.56 19.64 7.36
CA PHE A 85 2.38 20.77 7.79
C PHE A 85 3.53 20.32 8.70
N VAL A 86 3.24 19.43 9.67
CA VAL A 86 4.27 18.84 10.55
C VAL A 86 5.28 18.04 9.72
N ILE A 87 4.82 17.20 8.79
CA ILE A 87 5.71 16.42 7.90
C ILE A 87 6.63 17.34 7.11
N PHE A 88 6.08 18.37 6.45
CA PHE A 88 6.86 19.29 5.62
C PHE A 88 7.82 20.13 6.46
N THR A 89 7.45 20.48 7.69
CA THR A 89 8.33 21.19 8.61
C THR A 89 9.49 20.31 9.05
N ILE A 90 9.24 19.04 9.40
CA ILE A 90 10.31 18.08 9.73
C ILE A 90 11.22 17.87 8.52
N TYR A 91 10.65 17.66 7.34
CA TYR A 91 11.42 17.46 6.11
C TYR A 91 12.27 18.69 5.78
N TYR A 92 11.74 19.90 5.97
CA TYR A 92 12.49 21.15 5.83
C TYR A 92 13.65 21.25 6.82
N MET A 93 13.44 20.89 8.09
CA MET A 93 14.50 20.91 9.10
C MET A 93 15.64 19.93 8.80
N VAL A 94 15.35 18.80 8.16
CA VAL A 94 16.34 17.75 7.86
C VAL A 94 17.00 17.94 6.49
N HIS A 95 16.25 18.37 5.48
CA HIS A 95 16.67 18.37 4.09
C HIS A 95 16.67 19.77 3.44
N GLY A 96 16.24 20.82 4.15
CA GLY A 96 16.25 22.20 3.66
C GLY A 96 15.16 22.56 2.64
N VAL A 97 14.29 21.62 2.28
CA VAL A 97 13.21 21.82 1.30
C VAL A 97 11.87 21.68 2.01
N PHE A 98 10.95 22.63 1.81
CA PHE A 98 9.60 22.52 2.37
C PHE A 98 8.70 21.76 1.40
N GLY A 99 8.19 20.61 1.83
CA GLY A 99 7.45 19.67 0.98
C GLY A 99 8.06 18.27 1.07
N VAL A 100 7.82 17.42 0.07
CA VAL A 100 8.57 16.17 -0.11
C VAL A 100 9.02 16.13 -1.56
N ALA A 101 10.34 16.13 -1.80
CA ALA A 101 10.86 15.99 -3.14
C ALA A 101 10.41 14.65 -3.74
N LEU A 102 9.70 14.73 -4.87
CA LEU A 102 9.30 13.54 -5.61
C LEU A 102 10.55 12.87 -6.16
N ALA A 103 10.63 11.55 -5.98
CA ALA A 103 11.75 10.79 -6.49
C ALA A 103 11.64 10.65 -8.01
N GLU A 104 12.77 10.80 -8.72
CA GLU A 104 12.84 10.80 -10.19
C GLU A 104 12.20 9.56 -10.83
N TRP A 105 12.35 8.38 -10.20
CA TRP A 105 11.74 7.13 -10.69
C TRP A 105 10.21 7.15 -10.77
N ARG A 106 9.54 8.12 -10.13
CA ARG A 106 8.09 8.32 -10.25
C ARG A 106 7.68 9.08 -11.50
N ASP A 107 8.65 9.56 -12.29
CA ASP A 107 8.44 10.39 -13.47
C ASP A 107 7.44 11.54 -13.19
N PRO A 108 7.74 12.45 -12.24
CA PRO A 108 6.82 13.52 -11.90
C PRO A 108 6.68 14.51 -13.06
N ASN A 109 5.44 14.95 -13.33
CA ASN A 109 5.13 16.00 -14.30
C ASN A 109 4.23 17.06 -13.65
N PRO A 110 4.79 17.94 -12.80
CA PRO A 110 4.00 18.92 -12.05
C PRO A 110 3.25 19.88 -12.98
N ALA A 111 1.94 20.02 -12.76
CA ALA A 111 1.07 20.88 -13.53
C ALA A 111 1.01 22.30 -12.93
N SER A 112 1.40 23.30 -13.71
CA SER A 112 1.26 24.74 -13.38
C SER A 112 0.10 25.42 -14.10
N ASP A 113 -0.54 24.74 -15.04
CA ASP A 113 -1.65 25.24 -15.85
C ASP A 113 -2.69 24.14 -16.12
N LEU A 114 -3.88 24.53 -16.58
CA LEU A 114 -4.98 23.62 -16.90
C LEU A 114 -4.59 22.56 -17.95
N GLY A 115 -3.71 22.90 -18.89
CA GLY A 115 -3.20 21.96 -19.88
C GLY A 115 -2.36 20.85 -19.24
N GLY A 116 -1.57 21.18 -18.21
CA GLY A 116 -0.82 20.23 -17.39
C GLY A 116 -1.74 19.28 -16.64
N TYR A 117 -2.82 19.81 -16.04
CA TYR A 117 -3.83 18.96 -15.40
C TYR A 117 -4.45 17.97 -16.41
N ILE A 118 -4.80 18.42 -17.61
CA ILE A 118 -5.36 17.55 -18.66
C ILE A 118 -4.34 16.49 -19.11
N ARG A 119 -3.07 16.87 -19.31
CA ARG A 119 -1.99 15.94 -19.68
C ARG A 119 -1.75 14.85 -18.63
N ASN A 120 -2.06 15.12 -17.37
CA ASN A 120 -1.89 14.17 -16.26
C ASN A 120 -3.11 13.27 -16.00
N LEU A 121 -4.26 13.49 -16.66
CA LEU A 121 -5.44 12.63 -16.52
C LEU A 121 -5.20 11.14 -16.84
N PRO A 122 -4.38 10.77 -17.85
CA PRO A 122 -4.06 9.37 -18.10
C PRO A 122 -3.40 8.68 -16.90
N LYS A 123 -2.51 9.37 -16.16
CA LYS A 123 -1.88 8.83 -14.94
C LYS A 123 -2.91 8.58 -13.83
N LEU A 124 -3.94 9.43 -13.73
CA LEU A 124 -5.06 9.19 -12.82
C LEU A 124 -5.87 7.95 -13.25
N ALA A 125 -6.22 7.84 -14.53
CA ALA A 125 -6.96 6.69 -15.05
C ALA A 125 -6.20 5.37 -14.82
N GLU A 126 -4.89 5.38 -15.05
CA GLU A 126 -4.02 4.24 -14.78
C GLU A 126 -4.00 3.88 -13.28
N SER A 127 -3.88 4.87 -12.39
CA SER A 127 -3.91 4.64 -10.94
C SER A 127 -5.25 4.03 -10.47
N LEU A 128 -6.37 4.49 -11.04
CA LEU A 128 -7.70 3.94 -10.77
C LEU A 128 -7.86 2.53 -11.35
N HIS A 129 -7.33 2.27 -12.54
CA HIS A 129 -7.32 0.93 -13.16
C HIS A 129 -6.54 -0.07 -12.30
N TRP A 130 -5.35 0.31 -11.83
CA TRP A 130 -4.59 -0.49 -10.88
C TRP A 130 -5.35 -0.71 -9.57
N THR A 131 -6.04 0.32 -9.07
CA THR A 131 -6.87 0.19 -7.87
C THR A 131 -7.99 -0.83 -8.06
N TYR A 132 -8.66 -0.80 -9.21
CA TYR A 132 -9.68 -1.78 -9.59
C TYR A 132 -9.11 -3.20 -9.65
N LEU A 133 -8.04 -3.41 -10.44
CA LEU A 133 -7.43 -4.73 -10.59
C LEU A 133 -6.95 -5.29 -9.24
N MET A 134 -6.30 -4.47 -8.42
CA MET A 134 -5.77 -4.88 -7.13
C MET A 134 -6.87 -5.17 -6.10
N THR A 135 -8.04 -4.56 -6.24
CA THR A 135 -9.23 -4.93 -5.46
C THR A 135 -9.70 -6.34 -5.80
N GLY A 136 -9.51 -6.80 -7.03
CA GLY A 136 -9.75 -8.19 -7.43
C GLY A 136 -8.53 -9.10 -7.34
N PHE A 137 -7.47 -8.75 -6.60
CA PHE A 137 -6.21 -9.51 -6.57
C PHE A 137 -5.58 -9.78 -7.95
N GLY A 138 -5.76 -8.84 -8.89
CA GLY A 138 -5.32 -8.96 -10.28
C GLY A 138 -6.36 -9.61 -11.21
N GLN A 139 -7.47 -10.12 -10.69
CA GLN A 139 -8.55 -10.70 -11.48
C GLN A 139 -9.67 -9.66 -11.70
N PRO A 140 -9.94 -9.24 -12.94
CA PRO A 140 -10.94 -8.20 -13.21
C PRO A 140 -12.36 -8.65 -12.85
N ASP A 141 -12.69 -9.93 -13.04
CA ASP A 141 -14.04 -10.45 -12.73
C ASP A 141 -14.33 -10.41 -11.23
N LEU A 142 -13.32 -10.71 -10.41
CA LEU A 142 -13.43 -10.61 -8.96
C LEU A 142 -13.57 -9.16 -8.50
N ALA A 143 -12.84 -8.23 -9.12
CA ALA A 143 -12.97 -6.80 -8.85
C ALA A 143 -14.40 -6.31 -9.15
N LEU A 144 -14.96 -6.72 -10.30
CA LEU A 144 -16.34 -6.41 -10.67
C LEU A 144 -17.34 -7.00 -9.67
N PHE A 145 -17.15 -8.26 -9.27
CA PHE A 145 -18.01 -8.91 -8.29
C PHE A 145 -17.98 -8.20 -6.93
N ILE A 146 -16.80 -7.82 -6.44
CA ILE A 146 -16.65 -7.05 -5.18
C ILE A 146 -17.33 -5.69 -5.30
N ALA A 147 -17.15 -4.98 -6.42
CA ALA A 147 -17.81 -3.70 -6.66
C ALA A 147 -19.35 -3.84 -6.69
N ALA A 148 -19.87 -4.88 -7.35
CA ALA A 148 -21.31 -5.18 -7.37
C ALA A 148 -21.85 -5.51 -5.96
N ALA A 149 -21.13 -6.32 -5.18
CA ALA A 149 -21.49 -6.64 -3.80
C ALA A 149 -21.48 -5.39 -2.90
N PHE A 150 -20.52 -4.49 -3.12
CA PHE A 150 -20.47 -3.20 -2.43
C PHE A 150 -21.69 -2.34 -2.76
N VAL A 151 -22.02 -2.17 -4.04
CA VAL A 151 -23.21 -1.41 -4.48
C VAL A 151 -24.50 -2.02 -3.91
N ALA A 152 -24.65 -3.34 -3.96
CA ALA A 152 -25.79 -4.03 -3.37
C ALA A 152 -25.89 -3.78 -1.86
N SER A 153 -24.76 -3.75 -1.16
CA SER A 153 -24.71 -3.46 0.28
C SER A 153 -25.12 -2.02 0.58
N LEU A 154 -24.68 -1.05 -0.21
CA LEU A 154 -25.15 0.33 -0.08
C LEU A 154 -26.67 0.43 -0.32
N ALA A 155 -27.22 -0.30 -1.29
CA ALA A 155 -28.66 -0.30 -1.55
C ALA A 155 -29.46 -0.90 -0.37
N ILE A 156 -28.93 -1.92 0.31
CA ILE A 156 -29.53 -2.48 1.53
C ILE A 156 -29.48 -1.45 2.66
N ILE A 157 -28.31 -0.87 2.93
CA ILE A 157 -28.13 0.12 4.00
C ILE A 157 -28.99 1.35 3.74
N TRP A 158 -29.10 1.81 2.49
CA TRP A 158 -29.90 2.98 2.11
C TRP A 158 -31.36 2.89 2.54
N ARG A 159 -31.93 1.67 2.53
CA ARG A 159 -33.31 1.43 2.96
C ARG A 159 -33.47 1.52 4.48
N ALA A 160 -32.40 1.30 5.24
CA ALA A 160 -32.40 1.38 6.70
C ALA A 160 -31.95 2.76 7.21
N ASP A 161 -30.83 3.27 6.70
CA ASP A 161 -30.31 4.61 6.97
C ASP A 161 -29.56 5.21 5.78
N ARG A 162 -30.13 6.29 5.22
CA ARG A 162 -29.54 7.04 4.11
C ARG A 162 -28.31 7.84 4.51
N LEU A 163 -28.26 8.35 5.74
CA LEU A 163 -27.14 9.18 6.20
C LEU A 163 -25.88 8.34 6.41
N GLU A 164 -26.04 7.08 6.79
CA GLU A 164 -24.95 6.11 6.87
C GLU A 164 -24.32 5.87 5.49
N VAL A 165 -25.14 5.64 4.45
CA VAL A 165 -24.65 5.51 3.06
C VAL A 165 -23.95 6.79 2.60
N LEU A 166 -24.56 7.95 2.82
CA LEU A 166 -23.94 9.24 2.47
C LEU A 166 -22.60 9.44 3.17
N SER A 167 -22.47 8.94 4.40
CA SER A 167 -21.21 9.02 5.16
C SER A 167 -20.13 8.12 4.57
N ILE A 168 -20.46 6.89 4.16
CA ILE A 168 -19.52 5.99 3.47
C ILE A 168 -19.08 6.61 2.14
N LEU A 169 -20.04 7.08 1.34
CA LEU A 169 -19.75 7.72 0.05
C LEU A 169 -18.89 8.96 0.22
N LEU A 170 -19.16 9.79 1.24
CA LEU A 170 -18.35 10.97 1.54
C LEU A 170 -16.92 10.60 1.96
N GLY A 171 -16.73 9.51 2.71
CA GLY A 171 -15.40 8.98 3.03
C GLY A 171 -14.64 8.55 1.78
N ILE A 172 -15.32 7.83 0.86
CA ILE A 172 -14.74 7.39 -0.42
C ILE A 172 -14.36 8.60 -1.29
N THR A 173 -15.29 9.52 -1.51
CA THR A 173 -15.06 10.67 -2.38
C THR A 173 -14.01 11.59 -1.81
N SER A 174 -14.01 11.87 -0.50
CA SER A 174 -12.99 12.72 0.12
C SER A 174 -11.59 12.12 -0.03
N GLY A 175 -11.42 10.82 0.22
CA GLY A 175 -10.13 10.15 0.06
C GLY A 175 -9.67 10.08 -1.39
N LEU A 176 -10.56 9.70 -2.32
CA LEU A 176 -10.24 9.61 -3.73
C LEU A 176 -10.01 10.97 -4.37
N SER A 177 -10.73 12.01 -3.99
CA SER A 177 -10.53 13.37 -4.49
C SER A 177 -9.17 13.91 -4.09
N LEU A 178 -8.72 13.68 -2.84
CA LEU A 178 -7.38 14.09 -2.40
C LEU A 178 -6.27 13.35 -3.16
N LEU A 179 -6.40 12.03 -3.34
CA LEU A 179 -5.43 11.24 -4.11
C LEU A 179 -5.42 11.64 -5.60
N SER A 180 -6.60 11.84 -6.18
CA SER A 180 -6.75 12.25 -7.58
C SER A 180 -6.17 13.64 -7.81
N LEU A 181 -6.46 14.60 -6.92
CA LEU A 181 -5.91 15.95 -7.02
C LEU A 181 -4.39 15.91 -6.96
N HIS A 182 -3.82 15.16 -6.00
CA HIS A 182 -2.38 15.01 -5.90
C HIS A 182 -1.75 14.36 -7.13
N ALA A 183 -2.33 13.27 -7.65
CA ALA A 183 -1.83 12.60 -8.85
C ALA A 183 -1.87 13.48 -10.09
N VAL A 184 -2.94 14.25 -10.29
CA VAL A 184 -3.06 15.14 -11.45
C VAL A 184 -2.20 16.38 -11.29
N GLN A 185 -2.07 16.93 -10.08
CA GLN A 185 -1.21 18.09 -9.82
C GLN A 185 0.27 17.76 -9.98
N GLU A 186 0.73 16.64 -9.42
CA GLU A 186 2.14 16.25 -9.46
C GLU A 186 2.52 15.42 -10.69
N GLY A 187 1.52 14.95 -11.45
CA GLY A 187 1.72 14.09 -12.60
C GLY A 187 2.37 12.75 -12.23
N ILE A 188 1.92 12.13 -11.14
CA ILE A 188 2.45 10.85 -10.65
C ILE A 188 1.35 9.80 -10.52
N LEU A 189 1.75 8.53 -10.60
CA LEU A 189 0.90 7.41 -10.21
C LEU A 189 0.84 7.30 -8.68
N PHE A 190 -0.36 7.27 -8.09
CA PHE A 190 -0.47 6.91 -6.68
C PHE A 190 -0.44 5.38 -6.54
N PRO A 191 0.33 4.83 -5.57
CA PRO A 191 0.37 3.39 -5.39
C PRO A 191 -0.96 2.87 -4.82
N PHE A 192 -1.38 1.67 -5.22
CA PHE A 192 -2.58 1.00 -4.69
C PHE A 192 -2.66 0.97 -3.15
N ARG A 193 -1.51 0.95 -2.48
CA ARG A 193 -1.46 0.98 -1.02
C ARG A 193 -2.07 2.26 -0.40
N SER A 194 -2.10 3.35 -1.15
CA SER A 194 -2.75 4.60 -0.74
C SER A 194 -4.27 4.50 -0.77
N THR A 195 -4.84 3.53 -1.50
CA THR A 195 -6.29 3.30 -1.62
C THR A 195 -6.82 2.22 -0.67
N TYR A 196 -6.02 1.73 0.29
CA TYR A 196 -6.46 0.71 1.25
C TYR A 196 -7.70 1.13 2.06
N PHE A 197 -7.94 2.43 2.27
CA PHE A 197 -9.17 2.92 2.90
C PHE A 197 -10.46 2.48 2.17
N LEU A 198 -10.42 2.31 0.84
CA LEU A 198 -11.56 1.81 0.06
C LEU A 198 -11.94 0.39 0.49
N TRP A 199 -10.94 -0.48 0.65
CA TRP A 199 -11.13 -1.85 1.09
C TRP A 199 -11.81 -1.91 2.46
N PHE A 200 -11.37 -1.07 3.40
CA PHE A 200 -11.99 -1.00 4.71
C PHE A 200 -13.45 -0.53 4.65
N LEU A 201 -13.76 0.49 3.85
CA LEU A 201 -15.12 0.98 3.65
C LEU A 201 -16.01 -0.05 2.94
N ILE A 202 -15.47 -0.80 1.98
CA ILE A 202 -16.14 -1.94 1.35
C ILE A 202 -16.48 -2.98 2.41
N CYS A 203 -15.51 -3.43 3.21
CA CYS A 203 -15.75 -4.41 4.28
C CYS A 203 -16.82 -3.92 5.26
N ILE A 204 -16.74 -2.67 5.71
CA ILE A 204 -17.72 -2.06 6.62
C ILE A 204 -19.13 -2.14 6.01
N ALA A 205 -19.30 -1.74 4.75
CA ALA A 205 -20.60 -1.78 4.08
C ALA A 205 -21.13 -3.22 3.95
N LEU A 206 -20.26 -4.16 3.54
CA LEU A 206 -20.61 -5.59 3.42
C LEU A 206 -21.10 -6.15 4.77
N PHE A 207 -20.32 -5.96 5.85
CA PHE A 207 -20.67 -6.44 7.19
C PHE A 207 -21.94 -5.79 7.73
N ARG A 208 -22.11 -4.49 7.52
CA ARG A 208 -23.30 -3.77 7.97
C ARG A 208 -24.56 -4.23 7.25
N ALA A 209 -24.50 -4.42 5.94
CA ALA A 209 -25.59 -4.99 5.17
C ALA A 209 -25.94 -6.40 5.66
N ALA A 210 -24.92 -7.24 5.92
CA ALA A 210 -25.10 -8.58 6.50
C ALA A 210 -25.85 -8.52 7.85
N TRP A 211 -25.44 -7.59 8.72
CA TRP A 211 -26.04 -7.39 10.03
C TRP A 211 -27.51 -6.99 9.93
N LEU A 212 -27.82 -5.99 9.08
CA LEU A 212 -29.20 -5.52 8.87
C LEU A 212 -30.12 -6.62 8.32
N LEU A 213 -29.63 -7.44 7.40
CA LEU A 213 -30.40 -8.57 6.85
C LEU A 213 -30.64 -9.69 7.87
N ARG A 214 -29.80 -9.80 8.91
CA ARG A 214 -29.96 -10.80 9.97
C ARG A 214 -30.92 -10.33 11.08
N THR A 215 -30.85 -9.04 11.43
CA THR A 215 -31.56 -8.46 12.58
C THR A 215 -32.92 -7.86 12.22
N SER A 216 -33.12 -7.41 10.97
CA SER A 216 -34.41 -6.87 10.53
C SER A 216 -35.45 -7.98 10.36
N THR A 217 -36.57 -7.88 11.08
CA THR A 217 -37.72 -8.81 11.00
C THR A 217 -38.38 -8.83 9.62
N ARG A 218 -38.20 -7.78 8.82
CA ARG A 218 -38.86 -7.60 7.51
C ARG A 218 -38.07 -8.18 6.32
N GLN A 219 -36.79 -8.51 6.51
CA GLN A 219 -35.87 -8.93 5.44
C GLN A 219 -34.86 -10.00 5.92
N ARG A 220 -35.31 -10.97 6.71
CA ARG A 220 -34.49 -12.13 7.06
C ARG A 220 -34.17 -12.95 5.82
N SER A 221 -32.94 -12.81 5.32
CA SER A 221 -32.41 -13.66 4.27
C SER A 221 -31.15 -14.35 4.78
N SER A 222 -31.30 -15.60 5.21
CA SER A 222 -30.17 -16.47 5.55
C SER A 222 -29.22 -16.66 4.35
N ALA A 223 -29.76 -16.64 3.13
CA ALA A 223 -29.00 -16.77 1.89
C ALA A 223 -28.07 -15.56 1.63
N ALA A 224 -28.52 -14.34 1.91
CA ALA A 224 -27.70 -13.14 1.72
C ALA A 224 -26.56 -13.04 2.76
N PHE A 225 -26.83 -13.42 4.02
CA PHE A 225 -25.79 -13.53 5.04
C PHE A 225 -24.78 -14.64 4.69
N ALA A 226 -25.26 -15.81 4.26
CA ALA A 226 -24.40 -16.90 3.80
C ALA A 226 -23.54 -16.48 2.59
N GLY A 227 -24.12 -15.75 1.63
CA GLY A 227 -23.39 -15.17 0.51
C GLY A 227 -22.25 -14.25 0.97
N LEU A 228 -22.51 -13.34 1.91
CA LEU A 228 -21.49 -12.46 2.49
C LEU A 228 -20.37 -13.23 3.22
N VAL A 229 -20.71 -14.29 3.95
CA VAL A 229 -19.72 -15.17 4.59
C VAL A 229 -18.87 -15.89 3.52
N ILE A 230 -19.48 -16.38 2.45
CA ILE A 230 -18.76 -17.00 1.33
C ILE A 230 -17.82 -16.00 0.67
N VAL A 231 -18.27 -14.76 0.44
CA VAL A 231 -17.41 -13.68 -0.09
C VAL A 231 -16.24 -13.39 0.85
N ALA A 232 -16.48 -13.30 2.17
CA ALA A 232 -15.43 -13.10 3.15
C ALA A 232 -14.41 -14.26 3.15
N LEU A 233 -14.88 -15.51 3.04
CA LEU A 233 -14.03 -16.70 2.95
C LEU A 233 -13.23 -16.74 1.65
N LEU A 234 -13.83 -16.37 0.51
CA LEU A 234 -13.16 -16.24 -0.79
C LEU A 234 -12.06 -15.19 -0.75
N ILE A 235 -12.33 -14.03 -0.15
CA ILE A 235 -11.31 -12.99 0.03
C ILE A 235 -10.20 -13.50 0.95
N GLY A 236 -10.56 -14.14 2.08
CA GLY A 236 -9.59 -14.72 3.01
C GLY A 236 -8.69 -15.79 2.37
N SER A 237 -9.25 -16.64 1.50
CA SER A 237 -8.47 -17.65 0.76
C SER A 237 -7.56 -17.00 -0.28
N MET A 238 -8.02 -15.98 -1.00
CA MET A 238 -7.19 -15.23 -1.94
C MET A 238 -6.05 -14.49 -1.26
N VAL A 239 -6.28 -13.89 -0.08
CA VAL A 239 -5.21 -13.29 0.74
C VAL A 239 -4.18 -14.35 1.13
N ARG A 240 -4.61 -15.55 1.53
CA ARG A 240 -3.70 -16.65 1.87
C ARG A 240 -2.87 -17.09 0.66
N ILE A 241 -3.50 -17.26 -0.50
CA ILE A 241 -2.80 -17.64 -1.75
C ILE A 241 -1.79 -16.55 -2.13
N HIS A 242 -2.18 -15.27 -2.05
CA HIS A 242 -1.28 -14.15 -2.30
C HIS A 242 -0.11 -14.09 -1.32
N HIS A 243 -0.33 -14.41 -0.04
CA HIS A 243 0.76 -14.52 0.93
C HIS A 243 1.70 -15.70 0.61
N GLN A 244 1.16 -16.81 0.09
CA GLN A 244 1.97 -17.94 -0.35
C GLN A 244 2.85 -17.60 -1.57
N THR A 245 2.36 -16.80 -2.53
CA THR A 245 3.20 -16.36 -3.67
C THR A 245 4.30 -15.40 -3.23
N LEU A 246 4.02 -14.47 -2.30
CA LEU A 246 5.07 -13.63 -1.68
C LEU A 246 6.15 -14.45 -0.95
N SER A 247 5.79 -15.63 -0.46
CA SER A 247 6.75 -16.52 0.21
C SER A 247 7.78 -17.13 -0.75
N ALA A 248 7.47 -17.27 -2.05
CA ALA A 248 8.40 -17.84 -3.02
C ALA A 248 9.70 -17.01 -3.10
N TRP A 249 9.57 -15.68 -3.20
CA TRP A 249 10.71 -14.76 -3.13
C TRP A 249 11.50 -14.89 -1.82
N GLN A 250 10.79 -15.02 -0.70
CA GLN A 250 11.43 -15.15 0.61
C GLN A 250 12.20 -16.46 0.75
N VAL A 251 11.63 -17.56 0.25
CA VAL A 251 12.26 -18.88 0.24
C VAL A 251 13.49 -18.87 -0.67
N GLU A 252 13.38 -18.30 -1.87
CA GLU A 252 14.46 -18.27 -2.85
C GLU A 252 15.67 -17.46 -2.35
N THR A 253 15.42 -16.26 -1.84
CA THR A 253 16.47 -15.40 -1.27
C THR A 253 17.11 -15.99 -0.02
N ARG A 254 16.35 -16.68 0.85
CA ARG A 254 16.91 -17.44 1.99
C ARG A 254 17.74 -18.62 1.52
N ARG A 255 17.31 -19.33 0.48
CA ARG A 255 18.04 -20.45 -0.11
C ARG A 255 19.38 -19.98 -0.69
N ILE A 256 19.39 -18.84 -1.38
CA ILE A 256 20.62 -18.20 -1.88
C ILE A 256 21.52 -17.83 -0.71
N ALA A 257 21.01 -17.08 0.27
CA ALA A 257 21.78 -16.64 1.42
C ALA A 257 22.37 -17.81 2.25
N ALA A 258 21.68 -18.95 2.30
CA ALA A 258 22.16 -20.16 2.98
C ALA A 258 23.32 -20.86 2.24
N GLN A 259 23.47 -20.64 0.94
CA GLN A 259 24.57 -21.19 0.13
C GLN A 259 25.86 -20.35 0.27
N ILE A 260 25.77 -19.16 0.86
CA ILE A 260 26.90 -18.26 1.05
C ILE A 260 27.59 -18.60 2.38
N PRO A 261 28.90 -18.91 2.38
CA PRO A 261 29.65 -19.18 3.60
C PRO A 261 29.60 -17.99 4.57
N GLN A 262 29.54 -18.25 5.88
CA GLN A 262 29.55 -17.16 6.88
C GLN A 262 30.86 -16.39 6.93
N THR A 263 31.94 -16.97 6.42
CA THR A 263 33.27 -16.34 6.31
C THR A 263 33.35 -15.32 5.18
N THR A 264 32.29 -15.19 4.38
CA THR A 264 32.24 -14.25 3.25
C THR A 264 32.11 -12.81 3.75
N GLY A 265 33.04 -11.95 3.38
CA GLY A 265 32.96 -10.51 3.64
C GLY A 265 32.10 -9.78 2.61
N ILE A 266 32.31 -10.09 1.33
CA ILE A 266 31.65 -9.41 0.21
C ILE A 266 31.09 -10.39 -0.84
N VAL A 267 29.92 -10.03 -1.37
CA VAL A 267 29.22 -10.80 -2.40
C VAL A 267 29.05 -9.95 -3.66
N TYR A 268 29.66 -10.39 -4.76
CA TYR A 268 29.48 -9.79 -6.08
C TYR A 268 28.39 -10.51 -6.86
N ILE A 269 27.42 -9.76 -7.37
CA ILE A 269 26.22 -10.28 -8.03
C ILE A 269 26.21 -9.81 -9.48
N TYR A 270 26.22 -10.76 -10.40
CA TYR A 270 26.13 -10.58 -11.85
C TYR A 270 24.78 -11.07 -12.36
N GLY A 271 24.30 -10.48 -13.47
CA GLY A 271 23.01 -10.80 -14.08
C GLY A 271 21.82 -10.06 -13.47
N SER A 272 20.61 -10.57 -13.74
CA SER A 272 19.36 -9.90 -13.36
C SER A 272 18.61 -10.63 -12.26
N TYR A 273 18.22 -9.89 -11.21
CA TYR A 273 17.35 -10.38 -10.15
C TYR A 273 15.95 -10.75 -10.64
N LEU A 274 15.52 -10.23 -11.81
CA LEU A 274 14.23 -10.52 -12.41
C LEU A 274 14.05 -12.01 -12.77
N ALA A 275 15.15 -12.71 -13.05
CA ALA A 275 15.15 -14.13 -13.36
C ALA A 275 14.96 -15.04 -12.13
N LEU A 276 14.98 -14.48 -10.92
CA LEU A 276 14.78 -15.27 -9.69
C LEU A 276 13.31 -15.63 -9.48
N ASN A 277 13.10 -16.82 -8.90
CA ASN A 277 11.75 -17.29 -8.60
C ASN A 277 11.06 -16.36 -7.59
N GLY A 278 9.85 -15.94 -7.94
CA GLY A 278 9.04 -15.06 -7.10
C GLY A 278 9.38 -13.56 -7.22
N THR A 279 10.37 -13.14 -8.02
CA THR A 279 10.73 -11.71 -8.15
C THR A 279 9.54 -10.87 -8.62
N GLY A 280 8.91 -11.24 -9.74
CA GLY A 280 7.75 -10.53 -10.26
C GLY A 280 6.55 -10.52 -9.29
N GLN A 281 6.36 -11.61 -8.55
CA GLN A 281 5.28 -11.75 -7.56
C GLN A 281 5.54 -10.89 -6.32
N SER A 282 6.80 -10.77 -5.90
CA SER A 282 7.22 -9.93 -4.77
C SER A 282 7.22 -8.43 -5.07
N ARG A 283 7.12 -8.06 -6.34
CA ARG A 283 7.25 -6.68 -6.83
C ARG A 283 8.54 -6.01 -6.34
N ALA A 284 9.64 -6.77 -6.29
CA ALA A 284 10.96 -6.16 -6.21
C ALA A 284 11.10 -5.21 -7.41
N GLN A 285 11.27 -3.92 -7.11
CA GLN A 285 11.21 -2.83 -8.08
C GLN A 285 12.61 -2.45 -8.54
N MET A 286 13.60 -2.68 -7.68
CA MET A 286 14.96 -2.28 -7.95
C MET A 286 15.89 -3.46 -7.73
N PRO A 287 16.97 -3.55 -8.51
CA PRO A 287 17.99 -4.57 -8.26
C PRO A 287 18.57 -4.54 -6.84
N ARG A 288 18.64 -3.35 -6.22
CA ARG A 288 18.98 -3.16 -4.81
C ARG A 288 18.09 -3.95 -3.84
N ASP A 289 16.84 -4.27 -4.19
CA ASP A 289 15.93 -5.00 -3.30
C ASP A 289 16.44 -6.42 -3.03
N PHE A 290 17.10 -7.04 -4.02
CA PHE A 290 17.75 -8.34 -3.86
C PHE A 290 19.01 -8.23 -2.99
N SER A 291 19.90 -7.31 -3.35
CA SER A 291 21.18 -7.13 -2.68
C SER A 291 20.99 -6.77 -1.20
N PHE A 292 20.17 -5.75 -0.90
CA PHE A 292 19.81 -5.32 0.45
C PHE A 292 19.19 -6.43 1.30
N ARG A 293 18.36 -7.29 0.68
CA ARG A 293 17.73 -8.42 1.38
C ARG A 293 18.76 -9.48 1.76
N LEU A 294 19.73 -9.77 0.90
CA LEU A 294 20.80 -10.72 1.22
C LEU A 294 21.67 -10.19 2.39
N GLU A 295 22.01 -8.90 2.38
CA GLU A 295 22.72 -8.24 3.49
C GLU A 295 21.96 -8.40 4.80
N HIS A 296 20.63 -8.19 4.80
CA HIS A 296 19.80 -8.35 6.00
C HIS A 296 19.71 -9.78 6.53
N LEU A 297 19.82 -10.78 5.66
CA LEU A 297 19.67 -12.18 6.08
C LEU A 297 20.89 -12.71 6.82
N ARG A 298 22.09 -12.20 6.52
CA ARG A 298 23.36 -12.82 6.95
C ARG A 298 24.47 -11.83 7.30
N GLY A 299 24.31 -10.54 7.03
CA GLY A 299 25.23 -9.48 7.46
C GLY A 299 26.47 -9.26 6.58
N PHE A 300 26.60 -9.95 5.44
CA PHE A 300 27.68 -9.69 4.48
C PHE A 300 27.37 -8.45 3.63
N GLN A 301 28.39 -7.84 3.02
CA GLN A 301 28.20 -6.74 2.07
C GLN A 301 27.87 -7.27 0.69
N THR A 302 27.00 -6.56 -0.05
CA THR A 302 26.68 -6.92 -1.44
C THR A 302 27.07 -5.82 -2.40
N ARG A 303 27.51 -6.23 -3.60
CA ARG A 303 27.74 -5.36 -4.75
C ARG A 303 27.08 -5.98 -5.96
N MET A 304 26.29 -5.18 -6.65
CA MET A 304 25.49 -5.66 -7.76
C MET A 304 25.96 -4.98 -9.04
N CYS A 305 26.65 -5.74 -9.86
CA CYS A 305 27.45 -5.24 -10.98
C CYS A 305 26.61 -4.64 -12.11
N SER A 306 25.31 -4.96 -12.17
CA SER A 306 24.37 -4.33 -13.11
C SER A 306 23.94 -2.91 -12.69
N GLN A 307 24.16 -2.51 -11.43
CA GLN A 307 23.84 -1.15 -10.95
C GLN A 307 25.08 -0.26 -10.82
N ALA A 308 26.22 -0.85 -10.45
CA ALA A 308 27.51 -0.15 -10.38
C ALA A 308 28.57 -1.01 -11.09
N PRO A 309 28.63 -0.97 -12.43
CA PRO A 309 29.60 -1.74 -13.22
C PRO A 309 31.05 -1.44 -12.84
N GLU A 310 31.33 -0.19 -12.48
CA GLU A 310 32.64 0.29 -12.03
C GLU A 310 33.17 -0.46 -10.80
N ASP A 311 32.29 -0.83 -9.86
CA ASP A 311 32.65 -1.57 -8.64
C ASP A 311 33.09 -3.02 -8.95
N CYS A 312 32.82 -3.52 -10.16
CA CYS A 312 33.10 -4.87 -10.59
C CYS A 312 34.09 -4.95 -11.78
N ALA A 313 34.56 -3.81 -12.30
CA ALA A 313 35.34 -3.76 -13.55
C ALA A 313 36.67 -4.51 -13.46
N ASP A 314 37.35 -4.42 -12.32
CA ASP A 314 38.67 -5.04 -12.09
C ASP A 314 38.58 -6.45 -11.47
N ILE A 315 37.35 -6.98 -11.32
CA ILE A 315 37.10 -8.23 -10.62
C ILE A 315 36.78 -9.32 -11.63
N THR A 316 37.62 -10.34 -11.69
CA THR A 316 37.41 -11.51 -12.56
C THR A 316 36.64 -12.58 -11.79
N PRO A 317 35.34 -12.81 -12.07
CA PRO A 317 34.61 -13.89 -11.45
C PRO A 317 35.11 -15.26 -11.95
N PRO A 318 34.91 -16.34 -11.17
CA PRO A 318 35.37 -17.70 -11.54
C PRO A 318 34.51 -18.36 -12.64
N PHE A 319 33.59 -17.62 -13.24
CA PHE A 319 32.71 -18.06 -14.31
C PHE A 319 32.67 -17.04 -15.44
N ASP A 320 32.34 -17.51 -16.65
CA ASP A 320 32.08 -16.64 -17.79
C ASP A 320 30.73 -15.92 -17.61
N VAL A 321 30.78 -14.60 -17.43
CA VAL A 321 29.59 -13.74 -17.25
C VAL A 321 28.81 -13.57 -18.56
N ALA A 322 29.48 -13.68 -19.70
CA ALA A 322 28.88 -13.55 -21.02
C ALA A 322 28.20 -14.85 -21.48
N ALA A 323 28.56 -15.99 -20.89
CA ALA A 323 27.85 -17.23 -21.09
C ALA A 323 26.47 -17.16 -20.43
N SER A 324 25.42 -16.91 -21.22
CA SER A 324 24.03 -17.03 -20.77
C SER A 324 23.83 -18.44 -20.19
N THR A 325 23.60 -18.50 -18.88
CA THR A 325 23.32 -19.76 -18.19
C THR A 325 21.88 -19.75 -17.69
N ALA A 326 21.14 -20.80 -18.03
CA ALA A 326 19.77 -21.00 -17.54
C ALA A 326 19.70 -21.28 -16.02
N THR A 327 20.85 -21.42 -15.35
CA THR A 327 20.93 -21.81 -13.94
C THR A 327 21.83 -20.86 -13.16
N ARG A 328 21.39 -20.50 -11.95
CA ARG A 328 22.20 -19.70 -11.02
C ARG A 328 23.47 -20.46 -10.63
N ARG A 329 24.61 -19.76 -10.58
CA ARG A 329 25.87 -20.27 -10.04
C ARG A 329 26.31 -19.42 -8.84
N ILE A 330 26.81 -20.09 -7.79
CA ILE A 330 27.37 -19.44 -6.61
C ILE A 330 28.72 -20.09 -6.35
N GLU A 331 29.79 -19.31 -6.38
CA GLU A 331 31.15 -19.79 -6.17
C GLU A 331 31.85 -18.86 -5.18
N THR A 332 32.62 -19.43 -4.25
CA THR A 332 33.32 -18.65 -3.21
C THR A 332 34.82 -18.85 -3.37
N VAL A 333 35.56 -17.74 -3.44
CA VAL A 333 37.02 -17.71 -3.53
C VAL A 333 37.53 -16.87 -2.37
N GLY A 334 38.15 -17.53 -1.38
CA GLY A 334 38.59 -16.87 -0.16
C GLY A 334 37.42 -16.34 0.67
N ASP A 335 37.42 -15.03 0.93
CA ASP A 335 36.38 -14.28 1.66
C ASP A 335 35.34 -13.64 0.74
N THR A 336 35.41 -13.92 -0.56
CA THR A 336 34.57 -13.30 -1.59
C THR A 336 33.68 -14.34 -2.25
N THR A 337 32.38 -14.06 -2.35
CA THR A 337 31.43 -14.91 -3.06
C THR A 337 30.94 -14.23 -4.32
N PHE A 338 30.88 -14.98 -5.41
CA PHE A 338 30.37 -14.56 -6.71
C PHE A 338 29.05 -15.26 -7.01
N ILE A 339 28.04 -14.50 -7.36
CA ILE A 339 26.72 -15.00 -7.76
C ILE A 339 26.49 -14.63 -9.23
N LEU A 340 26.31 -15.63 -10.08
CA LEU A 340 25.78 -15.45 -11.42
C LEU A 340 24.28 -15.76 -11.38
N LEU A 341 23.46 -14.74 -11.60
CA LEU A 341 22.02 -14.92 -11.80
C LEU A 341 21.75 -15.30 -13.26
N PRO A 342 20.66 -16.04 -13.53
CA PRO A 342 20.30 -16.38 -14.90
C PRO A 342 20.12 -15.10 -15.73
N GLY A 343 20.63 -15.11 -16.96
CA GLY A 343 20.45 -14.02 -17.90
C GLY A 343 18.99 -13.90 -18.30
N PHE A 344 18.46 -12.67 -18.28
CA PHE A 344 17.32 -12.34 -19.11
C PHE A 344 17.92 -12.10 -20.51
N GLU A 345 17.52 -12.89 -21.52
CA GLU A 345 17.63 -12.39 -22.89
C GLU A 345 16.82 -11.08 -22.95
N ASP A 346 17.42 -10.04 -23.51
CA ASP A 346 16.74 -8.79 -23.83
C ASP A 346 15.60 -9.12 -24.80
N ASP A 347 14.37 -9.28 -24.29
CA ASP A 347 13.18 -9.16 -25.11
C ASP A 347 12.77 -7.69 -25.12
N SER A 348 13.04 -7.09 -26.28
CA SER A 348 12.53 -5.84 -26.87
C SER A 348 11.18 -5.35 -26.35
#